data_AF-A0A162FJW6-F1
#
_entry.id   AF-A0A162FJW6-F1
#
_cell.length_a   1.000
_cell.length_b   1.000
_cell.length_c   1.000
_cell.angle_alpha   90.00
_cell.angle_beta   90.00
_cell.angle_gamma   90.00
#
_symmetry.space_group_name_H-M   'P 1'
#
loop_
_entity.id
_entity.type
_entity.pdbx_description
1 polymer ?
#
loop_
_entity_poly.entity_id
_entity_poly.type
_entity_poly.pdbx_seq_one_letter_code
_entity_poly.pdbx_strand_id
1 'polypeptide(L)'
;MVETINFNYSFSKLGNVNVRLYEFTSQCYILLEQNNKFNHIKRLKEIDQLGVIRNVHEGTHHPRWEYVVLQLNIINQLCSLEIAKGLGLKTNQKSFKKFKPSGGDILQMWVLMFNSGHLPGTFASERGFLKLLLKNKKFKKVFYDGIKCKTNKLTKSKRKFFKEILGNEDIYSVHKILISFLLNRYKRSNLEGIEDTDEFIDFLQEVHDFYFTKQKESEIEVKRIKLISLFRRIRQISYLFLDSQYAPIPLSFDLPLVFFNFEEYYNEIFINPESQIVKTLDSFDDLLSTSFYHSKHSISELGIHSKNIYKKLEKKDLSKMGTVEEHLYSKDTFLPNRKYNKHTIFQIFFDISIDKDLFSIFKKYLSFDEEKKWNKKFGKSYCILTFQSSPSKKLFVINIKFENEGNFEKNFKILGMVIKQLVELYEKLKNEIPNKKELLKSIFKKPFEYLTIDILKVITKDKLYFEFDDKYYKYNILPSSGASNASKELSNIFQGQNDLFCSNNEFKRVHKHRCNEIKSLIGILKEIDHTGKLLVAMNPILVYDENRNLITDFDGFAIGFYREELKILLIQAKYQKKALRDAFKQMEQNLQKIEFITSKNEEIIRNIKIVVFA
;
A
#
# COMPACT_ATOMS: atom_id res chain seq x y z
N MET A 1 18.97 37.57 -19.83
CA MET A 1 19.48 36.22 -19.50
C MET A 1 19.36 36.04 -18.00
N VAL A 2 18.65 35.02 -17.54
CA VAL A 2 18.53 34.71 -16.12
C VAL A 2 19.79 33.96 -15.69
N GLU A 3 20.42 34.39 -14.60
CA GLU A 3 21.63 33.77 -14.07
C GLU A 3 21.34 32.32 -13.67
N THR A 4 22.21 31.39 -14.10
CA THR A 4 22.05 29.97 -13.73
C THR A 4 22.28 29.80 -12.24
N ILE A 5 21.30 29.23 -11.54
CA ILE A 5 21.39 29.02 -10.09
C ILE A 5 22.25 27.77 -9.81
N ASN A 6 23.24 27.94 -8.95
CA ASN A 6 24.03 26.83 -8.41
C ASN A 6 23.85 26.80 -6.89
N PHE A 7 23.72 25.62 -6.30
CA PHE A 7 23.74 25.46 -4.86
C PHE A 7 24.44 24.17 -4.44
N ASN A 8 25.05 24.23 -3.26
CA ASN A 8 25.73 23.09 -2.63
C ASN A 8 24.86 22.50 -1.53
N TYR A 9 24.89 21.17 -1.39
CA TYR A 9 24.21 20.46 -0.30
C TYR A 9 25.10 19.34 0.23
N SER A 10 25.13 19.17 1.55
CA SER A 10 25.90 18.11 2.21
C SER A 10 24.99 16.95 2.60
N PHE A 11 25.23 15.78 2.01
CA PHE A 11 24.61 14.52 2.42
C PHE A 11 25.54 13.74 3.35
N SER A 12 24.99 13.09 4.37
CA SER A 12 25.76 12.29 5.34
C SER A 12 26.62 11.20 4.68
N LYS A 13 26.11 10.52 3.64
CA LYS A 13 26.80 9.40 2.96
C LYS A 13 27.37 9.73 1.58
N LEU A 14 27.07 10.90 0.99
CA LEU A 14 27.63 11.32 -0.32
C LEU A 14 28.58 12.51 -0.21
N GLY A 15 28.70 13.13 0.97
CA GLY A 15 29.44 14.37 1.14
C GLY A 15 28.76 15.55 0.44
N ASN A 16 29.58 16.50 0.00
CA ASN A 16 29.10 17.70 -0.68
C ASN A 16 28.77 17.42 -2.13
N VAL A 17 27.54 17.73 -2.55
CA VAL A 17 27.14 17.72 -3.95
C VAL A 17 26.87 19.15 -4.42
N ASN A 18 27.21 19.43 -5.68
CA ASN A 18 26.92 20.69 -6.34
C ASN A 18 25.82 20.47 -7.38
N VAL A 19 24.73 21.21 -7.27
CA VAL A 19 23.60 21.16 -8.18
C VAL A 19 23.57 22.44 -9.00
N ARG A 20 23.55 22.28 -10.32
CA ARG A 20 23.38 23.35 -11.30
C ARG A 20 21.99 23.29 -11.91
N LEU A 21 21.21 24.36 -11.74
CA LEU A 21 19.95 24.51 -12.45
C LEU A 21 20.20 25.09 -13.84
N TYR A 22 19.60 24.46 -14.86
CA TYR A 22 19.62 24.98 -16.22
C TYR A 22 18.76 26.25 -16.35
N GLU A 23 18.83 26.94 -17.49
CA GLU A 23 18.21 28.26 -17.68
C GLU A 23 16.72 28.28 -17.34
N PHE A 24 15.91 27.43 -17.98
CA PHE A 24 14.46 27.39 -17.73
C PHE A 24 14.13 26.82 -16.36
N THR A 25 14.99 25.95 -15.84
CA THR A 25 14.84 25.41 -14.49
C THR A 25 15.12 26.47 -13.42
N SER A 26 16.09 27.37 -13.64
CA SER A 26 16.39 28.49 -12.75
C SER A 26 15.21 29.44 -12.66
N GLN A 27 14.57 29.75 -13.80
CA GLN A 27 13.31 30.51 -13.81
C GLN A 27 12.18 29.79 -13.07
N CYS A 28 12.04 28.47 -13.25
CA CYS A 28 11.06 27.66 -12.52
C CYS A 28 11.31 27.69 -11.00
N TYR A 29 12.58 27.61 -10.58
CA TYR A 29 12.96 27.72 -9.18
C TYR A 29 12.60 29.08 -8.59
N ILE A 30 12.94 30.17 -9.28
CA ILE A 30 12.62 31.55 -8.85
C ILE A 30 11.11 31.70 -8.67
N LEU A 31 10.33 31.24 -9.65
CA LEU A 31 8.86 31.27 -9.59
C LEU A 31 8.30 30.48 -8.40
N LEU A 32 8.88 29.32 -8.09
CA LEU A 32 8.41 28.45 -7.00
C LEU A 32 8.84 28.95 -5.61
N GLU A 33 10.03 29.53 -5.47
CA GLU A 33 10.52 30.01 -4.17
C GLU A 33 9.91 31.35 -3.77
N GLN A 34 9.73 32.27 -4.72
CA GLN A 34 9.45 33.70 -4.52
C GLN A 34 9.07 34.08 -3.07
N ASN A 35 10.11 34.50 -2.34
CA ASN A 35 10.15 34.74 -0.90
C ASN A 35 8.98 35.60 -0.42
N ASN A 36 7.93 34.93 0.08
CA ASN A 36 6.71 35.43 0.75
C ASN A 36 5.40 35.22 0.00
N LYS A 37 5.40 34.91 -1.31
CA LYS A 37 4.15 34.71 -2.06
C LYS A 37 3.75 33.23 -2.16
N PHE A 38 4.67 32.37 -2.60
CA PHE A 38 4.37 30.95 -2.84
C PHE A 38 5.19 30.00 -1.97
N ASN A 39 6.47 30.32 -1.71
CA ASN A 39 7.35 29.63 -0.76
C ASN A 39 7.41 28.09 -0.92
N HIS A 40 7.36 27.58 -2.15
CA HIS A 40 7.35 26.13 -2.36
C HIS A 40 8.69 25.49 -1.99
N ILE A 41 9.83 26.12 -2.30
CA ILE A 41 11.14 25.53 -1.98
C ILE A 41 11.37 25.55 -0.48
N LYS A 42 11.07 26.66 0.20
CA LYS A 42 11.01 26.70 1.68
C LYS A 42 10.11 25.61 2.25
N ARG A 43 8.91 25.41 1.69
CA ARG A 43 7.99 24.35 2.14
C ARG A 43 8.58 22.95 1.96
N LEU A 44 9.32 22.68 0.87
CA LEU A 44 9.98 21.40 0.66
C LEU A 44 11.06 21.10 1.69
N LYS A 45 11.71 22.13 2.25
CA LYS A 45 12.67 22.00 3.36
C LYS A 45 11.98 21.65 4.70
N GLU A 46 10.68 21.92 4.82
CA GLU A 46 9.91 21.68 6.04
C GLU A 46 9.04 20.42 5.97
N ILE A 47 8.67 19.95 4.77
CA ILE A 47 7.89 18.74 4.58
C ILE A 47 8.78 17.51 4.76
N ASP A 48 8.42 16.65 5.68
CA ASP A 48 9.00 15.31 5.82
C ASP A 48 8.75 14.48 4.55
N GLN A 49 9.80 13.91 3.95
CA GLN A 49 9.69 13.11 2.72
C GLN A 49 8.72 11.94 2.90
N LEU A 50 8.86 11.24 4.02
CA LEU A 50 8.06 10.08 4.44
C LEU A 50 6.70 10.47 5.05
N GLY A 51 6.43 11.76 5.20
CA GLY A 51 5.17 12.28 5.74
C GLY A 51 4.81 11.68 7.08
N VAL A 52 3.62 11.06 7.16
CA VAL A 52 3.08 10.47 8.41
C VAL A 52 3.82 9.22 8.88
N ILE A 53 4.64 8.59 8.02
CA ILE A 53 5.43 7.41 8.42
C ILE A 53 6.45 7.80 9.50
N ARG A 54 6.93 9.05 9.50
CA ARG A 54 7.78 9.60 10.57
C ARG A 54 7.16 9.47 11.96
N ASN A 55 5.83 9.48 12.07
CA ASN A 55 5.15 9.27 13.36
C ASN A 55 5.38 7.86 13.91
N VAL A 56 5.52 6.87 13.03
CA VAL A 56 5.74 5.46 13.41
C VAL A 56 7.21 5.21 13.71
N HIS A 57 8.09 5.81 12.90
CA HIS A 57 9.53 5.61 12.99
C HIS A 57 10.20 6.97 13.19
N GLU A 58 10.36 7.37 14.45
CA GLU A 58 10.79 8.73 14.80
C GLU A 58 12.17 9.10 14.24
N GLY A 59 13.06 8.11 14.10
CA GLY A 59 14.38 8.26 13.49
C GLY A 59 14.36 8.51 11.98
N THR A 60 13.23 8.28 11.30
CA THR A 60 13.11 8.41 9.84
C THR A 60 12.72 9.83 9.47
N HIS A 61 13.73 10.69 9.43
CA HIS A 61 13.54 12.11 9.19
C HIS A 61 14.55 12.59 8.16
N HIS A 62 14.03 13.05 7.03
CA HIS A 62 14.75 13.91 6.12
C HIS A 62 13.72 14.75 5.35
N PRO A 63 14.05 16.01 5.02
CA PRO A 63 13.15 16.89 4.30
C PRO A 63 13.01 16.43 2.85
N ARG A 64 11.85 16.70 2.25
CA ARG A 64 11.61 16.46 0.82
C ARG A 64 12.60 17.22 -0.07
N TRP A 65 13.16 18.32 0.42
CA TRP A 65 14.23 19.04 -0.26
C TRP A 65 15.47 18.18 -0.51
N GLU A 66 15.87 17.29 0.41
CA GLU A 66 16.99 16.36 0.19
C GLU A 66 16.74 15.45 -1.01
N TYR A 67 15.52 14.91 -1.09
CA TYR A 67 15.08 14.09 -2.20
C TYR A 67 15.08 14.86 -3.53
N VAL A 68 14.74 16.15 -3.52
CA VAL A 68 14.81 17.03 -4.69
C VAL A 68 16.24 17.27 -5.13
N VAL A 69 17.11 17.67 -4.19
CA VAL A 69 18.53 17.95 -4.45
C VAL A 69 19.21 16.72 -5.06
N LEU A 70 18.97 15.53 -4.50
CA LEU A 70 19.56 14.30 -5.01
C LEU A 70 19.14 14.00 -6.45
N GLN A 71 17.85 14.16 -6.78
CA GLN A 71 17.37 13.98 -8.16
C GLN A 71 18.03 14.96 -9.12
N LEU A 72 18.15 16.24 -8.73
CA LEU A 72 18.79 17.26 -9.56
C LEU A 72 20.27 16.95 -9.77
N ASN A 73 20.97 16.49 -8.72
CA ASN A 73 22.36 16.05 -8.80
C ASN A 73 22.54 14.89 -9.79
N ILE A 74 21.70 13.85 -9.71
CA ILE A 74 21.74 12.72 -10.67
C ILE A 74 21.51 13.22 -12.10
N ILE A 75 20.59 14.15 -12.32
CA ILE A 75 20.36 14.75 -13.64
C ILE A 75 21.61 15.50 -14.13
N ASN A 76 22.27 16.28 -13.26
CA ASN A 76 23.51 16.97 -13.61
C ASN A 76 24.63 15.98 -13.97
N GLN A 77 24.81 14.92 -13.19
CA GLN A 77 25.77 13.86 -13.48
C GLN A 77 25.48 13.20 -14.84
N LEU A 78 24.24 12.77 -15.10
CA LEU A 78 23.83 12.20 -16.39
C LEU A 78 24.07 13.13 -17.57
N CYS A 79 23.86 14.43 -17.37
CA CYS A 79 24.11 15.44 -18.41
C CYS A 79 25.60 15.70 -18.61
N SER A 80 26.44 15.54 -17.58
CA SER A 80 27.90 15.73 -17.69
C SER A 80 28.59 14.58 -18.42
N LEU A 81 28.07 13.35 -18.32
CA LEU A 81 28.66 12.16 -18.93
C LEU A 81 28.69 12.25 -20.46
N GLU A 82 29.89 12.18 -21.02
CA GLU A 82 30.09 12.15 -22.48
C GLU A 82 29.44 10.92 -23.13
N ILE A 83 29.60 9.76 -22.49
CA ILE A 83 29.03 8.48 -22.92
C ILE A 83 27.49 8.46 -22.88
N ALA A 84 26.88 9.43 -22.18
CA ALA A 84 25.44 9.61 -22.13
C ALA A 84 24.87 10.53 -23.23
N LYS A 85 25.69 10.97 -24.21
CA LYS A 85 25.28 11.83 -25.35
C LYS A 85 24.05 11.29 -26.12
N GLY A 86 23.84 9.97 -26.14
CA GLY A 86 22.66 9.32 -26.75
C GLY A 86 21.34 9.44 -25.97
N LEU A 87 21.35 9.98 -24.74
CA LEU A 87 20.14 10.10 -23.91
C LEU A 87 19.21 11.25 -24.32
N GLY A 88 19.67 12.16 -25.20
CA GLY A 88 18.89 13.31 -25.66
C GLY A 88 18.74 14.41 -24.60
N LEU A 89 19.54 14.37 -23.52
CA LEU A 89 19.47 15.30 -22.40
C LEU A 89 19.95 16.70 -22.76
N LYS A 90 20.96 16.82 -23.63
CA LYS A 90 21.48 18.11 -24.13
C LYS A 90 20.73 18.64 -25.36
N THR A 91 19.79 17.87 -25.91
CA THR A 91 19.10 18.21 -27.16
C THR A 91 17.86 19.06 -26.87
N ASN A 92 17.77 20.22 -27.52
CA ASN A 92 16.59 21.09 -27.44
C ASN A 92 15.36 20.41 -28.04
N GLN A 93 14.26 20.43 -27.29
CA GLN A 93 13.01 19.80 -27.68
C GLN A 93 12.20 20.72 -28.58
N LYS A 94 12.16 20.38 -29.87
CA LYS A 94 11.40 21.14 -30.90
C LYS A 94 9.89 21.17 -30.65
N SER A 95 9.37 20.32 -29.76
CA SER A 95 7.96 20.30 -29.36
C SER A 95 7.50 21.58 -28.65
N PHE A 96 8.43 22.35 -28.09
CA PHE A 96 8.15 23.62 -27.40
C PHE A 96 8.58 24.78 -28.29
N LYS A 97 7.63 25.42 -28.96
CA LYS A 97 7.90 26.37 -30.05
C LYS A 97 8.84 27.51 -29.63
N LYS A 98 8.52 28.20 -28.53
CA LYS A 98 9.23 29.40 -28.07
C LYS A 98 10.46 29.07 -27.22
N PHE A 99 10.26 28.33 -26.11
CA PHE A 99 11.30 28.12 -25.10
C PHE A 99 12.29 26.99 -25.45
N LYS A 100 11.96 26.02 -26.32
CA LYS A 100 12.88 24.95 -26.79
C LYS A 100 13.81 24.34 -25.70
N PRO A 101 13.29 23.91 -24.53
CA PRO A 101 14.11 23.40 -23.43
C PRO A 101 14.87 22.14 -23.82
N SER A 102 16.02 21.91 -23.18
CA SER A 102 16.74 20.64 -23.30
C SER A 102 15.99 19.50 -22.59
N GLY A 103 16.40 18.25 -22.83
CA GLY A 103 15.89 17.11 -22.04
C GLY A 103 16.23 17.24 -20.55
N GLY A 104 17.41 17.77 -20.22
CA GLY A 104 17.85 18.06 -18.85
C GLY A 104 16.96 19.11 -18.18
N ASP A 105 16.62 20.19 -18.88
CA ASP A 105 15.68 21.21 -18.40
C ASP A 105 14.32 20.60 -18.04
N ILE A 106 13.77 19.76 -18.93
CA ILE A 106 12.47 19.11 -18.70
C ILE A 106 12.52 18.21 -17.46
N LEU A 107 13.58 17.42 -17.29
CA LEU A 107 13.74 16.56 -16.12
C LEU A 107 13.81 17.38 -14.84
N GLN A 108 14.65 18.43 -14.78
CA GLN A 108 14.78 19.25 -13.58
C GLN A 108 13.48 20.02 -13.27
N MET A 109 12.78 20.55 -14.28
CA MET A 109 11.48 21.18 -14.11
C MET A 109 10.42 20.18 -13.58
N TRP A 110 10.40 18.93 -14.06
CA TRP A 110 9.52 17.89 -13.49
C TRP A 110 9.86 17.59 -12.02
N VAL A 111 11.14 17.55 -11.66
CA VAL A 111 11.58 17.38 -10.26
C VAL A 111 11.00 18.51 -9.40
N LEU A 112 11.22 19.76 -9.77
CA LEU A 112 10.77 20.92 -8.99
C LEU A 112 9.24 20.99 -8.92
N MET A 113 8.55 20.89 -10.05
CA MET A 113 7.09 21.02 -10.12
C MET A 113 6.37 19.89 -9.35
N PHE A 114 6.72 18.63 -9.61
CA PHE A 114 6.00 17.52 -8.98
C PHE A 114 6.29 17.44 -7.48
N ASN A 115 7.50 17.76 -7.03
CA ASN A 115 7.75 17.82 -5.58
C ASN A 115 6.99 18.98 -4.93
N SER A 116 6.95 20.16 -5.57
CA SER A 116 6.22 21.33 -5.07
C SER A 116 4.72 21.10 -4.95
N GLY A 117 4.15 20.15 -5.71
CA GLY A 117 2.74 19.78 -5.60
C GLY A 117 2.36 18.97 -4.36
N HIS A 118 3.33 18.43 -3.61
CA HIS A 118 3.02 17.66 -2.40
C HIS A 118 2.50 18.54 -1.26
N LEU A 119 1.55 17.99 -0.52
CA LEU A 119 1.02 18.59 0.71
C LEU A 119 1.83 18.11 1.92
N PRO A 120 1.92 18.89 3.02
CA PRO A 120 2.41 18.38 4.30
C PRO A 120 1.69 17.09 4.68
N GLY A 121 2.40 16.09 5.21
CA GLY A 121 1.84 14.73 5.41
C GLY A 121 1.74 13.87 4.13
N THR A 122 2.06 14.43 2.96
CA THR A 122 2.28 13.74 1.68
C THR A 122 1.07 12.91 1.23
N PHE A 123 1.27 11.63 0.87
CA PHE A 123 0.24 10.73 0.37
C PHE A 123 -0.95 10.59 1.32
N ALA A 124 -0.75 10.70 2.64
CA ALA A 124 -1.85 10.63 3.59
C ALA A 124 -2.77 11.86 3.51
N SER A 125 -2.20 13.06 3.33
CA SER A 125 -2.97 14.28 3.09
C SER A 125 -3.66 14.27 1.73
N GLU A 126 -2.91 13.86 0.69
CA GLU A 126 -3.43 13.71 -0.67
C GLU A 126 -4.59 12.71 -0.74
N ARG A 127 -4.54 11.65 0.07
CA ARG A 127 -5.65 10.71 0.21
C ARG A 127 -6.89 11.34 0.83
N GLY A 128 -6.74 12.11 1.91
CA GLY A 128 -7.85 12.85 2.53
C GLY A 128 -8.48 13.87 1.56
N PHE A 129 -7.62 14.59 0.81
CA PHE A 129 -8.01 15.52 -0.24
C PHE A 129 -8.78 14.83 -1.38
N LEU A 130 -8.27 13.70 -1.88
CA LEU A 130 -8.87 12.92 -2.95
C LEU A 130 -10.26 12.38 -2.57
N LYS A 131 -10.41 11.89 -1.34
CA LYS A 131 -11.71 11.47 -0.79
C LYS A 131 -12.73 12.60 -0.79
N LEU A 132 -12.30 13.82 -0.48
CA LEU A 132 -13.19 14.98 -0.50
C LEU A 132 -13.58 15.37 -1.93
N LEU A 133 -12.64 15.33 -2.89
CA LEU A 133 -12.95 15.53 -4.30
C LEU A 133 -13.97 14.52 -4.84
N LEU A 134 -13.90 13.25 -4.41
CA LEU A 134 -14.85 12.23 -4.83
C LEU A 134 -16.25 12.47 -4.26
N LYS A 135 -16.36 12.92 -3.00
CA LYS A 135 -17.63 13.12 -2.32
C LYS A 135 -18.30 14.49 -2.59
N ASN A 136 -17.53 15.57 -2.69
CA ASN A 136 -18.06 16.93 -2.82
C ASN A 136 -18.06 17.38 -4.29
N LYS A 137 -19.24 17.31 -4.94
CA LYS A 137 -19.43 17.71 -6.34
C LYS A 137 -19.05 19.16 -6.62
N LYS A 138 -19.34 20.10 -5.71
CA LYS A 138 -19.00 21.53 -5.87
C LYS A 138 -17.49 21.71 -5.86
N PHE A 139 -16.81 21.16 -4.85
CA PHE A 139 -15.35 21.22 -4.74
C PHE A 139 -14.66 20.56 -5.94
N LYS A 140 -15.14 19.39 -6.37
CA LYS A 140 -14.67 18.72 -7.59
C LYS A 140 -14.78 19.60 -8.82
N LYS A 141 -15.91 20.31 -9.00
CA LYS A 141 -16.12 21.22 -10.12
C LYS A 141 -15.15 22.39 -10.08
N VAL A 142 -14.99 23.03 -8.92
CA VAL A 142 -14.02 24.12 -8.71
C VAL A 142 -12.61 23.68 -9.09
N PHE A 143 -12.18 22.52 -8.59
CA PHE A 143 -10.85 21.98 -8.89
C PHE A 143 -10.70 21.64 -10.39
N TYR A 144 -11.71 21.01 -10.99
CA TYR A 144 -11.75 20.68 -12.43
C TYR A 144 -11.71 21.90 -13.35
N ASP A 145 -12.33 23.00 -12.92
CA ASP A 145 -12.29 24.27 -13.62
C ASP A 145 -10.98 25.01 -13.37
N GLY A 146 -10.33 24.76 -12.24
CA GLY A 146 -9.07 25.36 -11.86
C GLY A 146 -7.84 24.87 -12.60
N ILE A 147 -7.89 23.65 -13.14
CA ILE A 147 -6.82 23.05 -13.96
C ILE A 147 -6.95 23.38 -15.46
N LYS A 148 -7.85 24.30 -15.86
CA LYS A 148 -7.98 24.75 -17.25
C LYS A 148 -6.70 25.48 -17.71
N CYS A 149 -6.28 25.22 -18.95
CA CYS A 149 -5.12 25.84 -19.58
C CYS A 149 -5.55 26.70 -20.77
N LYS A 150 -4.62 27.51 -21.30
CA LYS A 150 -4.84 28.43 -22.43
C LYS A 150 -5.40 27.72 -23.67
N THR A 151 -4.96 26.49 -23.95
CA THR A 151 -5.48 25.71 -25.08
C THR A 151 -6.48 24.65 -24.65
N ASN A 152 -7.51 24.44 -25.48
CA ASN A 152 -8.50 23.39 -25.28
C ASN A 152 -7.89 21.98 -25.29
N LYS A 153 -6.80 21.76 -26.04
CA LYS A 153 -6.10 20.47 -26.12
C LYS A 153 -5.42 20.11 -24.80
N LEU A 154 -4.62 21.03 -24.24
CA LEU A 154 -3.94 20.86 -22.96
C LEU A 154 -4.96 20.63 -21.83
N THR A 155 -6.00 21.46 -21.81
CA THR A 155 -7.13 21.33 -20.89
C THR A 155 -7.78 19.94 -20.95
N LYS A 156 -8.04 19.41 -22.15
CA LYS A 156 -8.61 18.05 -22.31
C LYS A 156 -7.70 16.97 -21.74
N SER A 157 -6.38 17.05 -21.97
CA SER A 157 -5.42 16.07 -21.45
C SER A 157 -5.37 16.07 -19.92
N LYS A 158 -5.20 17.24 -19.28
CA LYS A 158 -5.19 17.36 -17.82
C LYS A 158 -6.46 16.83 -17.18
N ARG A 159 -7.60 17.16 -17.78
CA ARG A 159 -8.91 16.68 -17.31
C ARG A 159 -9.06 15.17 -17.46
N LYS A 160 -8.50 14.57 -18.51
CA LYS A 160 -8.45 13.12 -18.65
C LYS A 160 -7.60 12.50 -17.54
N PHE A 161 -6.38 13.00 -17.33
CA PHE A 161 -5.52 12.52 -16.26
C PHE A 161 -6.14 12.68 -14.86
N PHE A 162 -6.77 13.82 -14.59
CA PHE A 162 -7.50 14.03 -13.33
C PHE A 162 -8.67 13.05 -13.15
N LYS A 163 -9.41 12.74 -14.22
CA LYS A 163 -10.46 11.69 -14.18
C LYS A 163 -9.88 10.32 -13.91
N GLU A 164 -8.70 9.99 -14.46
CA GLU A 164 -8.00 8.74 -14.18
C GLU A 164 -7.55 8.64 -12.72
N ILE A 165 -7.04 9.74 -12.14
CA ILE A 165 -6.73 9.82 -10.70
C ILE A 165 -7.96 9.52 -9.86
N LEU A 166 -9.09 10.17 -10.17
CA LEU A 166 -10.33 9.97 -9.44
C LEU A 166 -10.87 8.54 -9.61
N GLY A 167 -10.88 8.01 -10.84
CA GLY A 167 -11.41 6.69 -11.14
C GLY A 167 -10.60 5.54 -10.52
N ASN A 168 -9.27 5.70 -10.45
CA ASN A 168 -8.38 4.72 -9.83
C ASN A 168 -8.14 4.97 -8.34
N GLU A 169 -8.66 6.07 -7.79
CA GLU A 169 -8.31 6.58 -6.46
C GLU A 169 -6.78 6.67 -6.26
N ASP A 170 -6.05 7.14 -7.28
CA ASP A 170 -4.58 7.17 -7.33
C ASP A 170 -4.01 8.31 -6.49
N ILE A 171 -3.79 8.04 -5.20
CA ILE A 171 -3.18 8.99 -4.28
C ILE A 171 -1.75 9.39 -4.68
N TYR A 172 -1.03 8.55 -5.43
CA TYR A 172 0.37 8.76 -5.79
C TYR A 172 0.54 9.69 -6.99
N SER A 173 -0.55 10.22 -7.53
CA SER A 173 -0.55 11.18 -8.63
C SER A 173 -1.25 12.49 -8.30
N VAL A 174 -1.79 12.65 -7.09
CA VAL A 174 -2.52 13.86 -6.67
C VAL A 174 -1.61 15.09 -6.68
N HIS A 175 -0.40 15.01 -6.10
CA HIS A 175 0.57 16.12 -6.17
C HIS A 175 0.84 16.63 -7.59
N LYS A 176 0.83 15.73 -8.58
CA LYS A 176 1.07 16.10 -9.98
C LYS A 176 -0.06 16.98 -10.51
N ILE A 177 -1.31 16.76 -10.12
CA ILE A 177 -2.40 17.65 -10.55
C ILE A 177 -2.51 18.91 -9.68
N LEU A 178 -2.13 18.83 -8.40
CA LEU A 178 -2.10 19.98 -7.49
C LEU A 178 -1.17 21.08 -8.01
N ILE A 179 0.04 20.75 -8.47
CA ILE A 179 0.93 21.78 -9.01
C ILE A 179 0.35 22.47 -10.24
N SER A 180 -0.38 21.76 -11.11
CA SER A 180 -1.03 22.39 -12.27
C SER A 180 -2.15 23.36 -11.84
N PHE A 181 -2.92 23.01 -10.80
CA PHE A 181 -3.91 23.91 -10.22
C PHE A 181 -3.24 25.20 -9.69
N LEU A 182 -2.13 25.06 -8.96
CA LEU A 182 -1.39 26.19 -8.37
C LEU A 182 -0.72 27.08 -9.42
N LEU A 183 -0.05 26.49 -10.43
CA LEU A 183 0.58 27.23 -11.53
C LEU A 183 -0.40 28.19 -12.22
N ASN A 184 -1.64 27.76 -12.42
CA ASN A 184 -2.69 28.61 -13.00
C ASN A 184 -3.10 29.80 -12.15
N ARG A 185 -2.74 29.83 -10.86
CA ARG A 185 -3.01 30.94 -9.94
C ARG A 185 -1.88 31.95 -9.86
N TYR A 186 -0.68 31.56 -10.30
CA TYR A 186 0.45 32.47 -10.36
C TYR A 186 0.33 33.47 -11.51
N LYS A 187 -0.57 33.23 -12.47
CA LYS A 187 -0.81 34.16 -13.57
C LYS A 187 -1.21 35.54 -13.05
N ARG A 188 -0.79 36.58 -13.77
CA ARG A 188 -0.94 38.00 -13.41
C ARG A 188 -0.10 38.40 -12.20
N SER A 189 0.91 37.60 -11.85
CA SER A 189 1.98 38.03 -10.96
C SER A 189 3.08 38.63 -11.82
N ASN A 190 3.45 39.89 -11.59
CA ASN A 190 4.68 40.42 -12.17
C ASN A 190 5.84 39.92 -11.32
N LEU A 191 6.62 38.96 -11.84
CA LEU A 191 7.72 38.33 -11.12
C LEU A 191 9.06 38.91 -11.55
N GLU A 192 9.82 39.36 -10.57
CA GLU A 192 11.21 39.76 -10.78
C GLU A 192 12.04 38.58 -11.30
N GLY A 193 12.87 38.82 -12.30
CA GLY A 193 13.69 37.79 -12.94
C GLY A 193 12.97 36.95 -14.00
N ILE A 194 11.71 37.24 -14.33
CA ILE A 194 10.96 36.54 -15.39
C ILE A 194 10.28 37.58 -16.30
N GLU A 195 10.77 37.70 -17.54
CA GLU A 195 10.39 38.74 -18.50
C GLU A 195 8.89 38.71 -18.89
N ASP A 196 8.30 37.52 -19.03
CA ASP A 196 6.86 37.32 -19.17
C ASP A 196 6.40 36.14 -18.30
N THR A 197 5.88 36.46 -17.12
CA THR A 197 5.46 35.44 -16.15
C THR A 197 4.30 34.59 -16.67
N ASP A 198 3.31 35.18 -17.35
CA ASP A 198 2.12 34.47 -17.80
C ASP A 198 2.46 33.49 -18.91
N GLU A 199 3.32 33.90 -19.83
CA GLU A 199 3.83 33.05 -20.88
C GLU A 199 4.74 31.95 -20.36
N PHE A 200 5.60 32.26 -19.39
CA PHE A 200 6.43 31.24 -18.74
C PHE A 200 5.58 30.22 -17.98
N ILE A 201 4.51 30.63 -17.31
CA ILE A 201 3.54 29.71 -16.68
C ILE A 201 2.87 28.84 -17.73
N ASP A 202 2.46 29.39 -18.87
CA ASP A 202 1.90 28.60 -19.98
C ASP A 202 2.91 27.54 -20.47
N PHE A 203 4.18 27.91 -20.57
CA PHE A 203 5.25 26.98 -20.90
C PHE A 203 5.45 25.89 -19.83
N LEU A 204 5.45 26.22 -18.54
CA LEU A 204 5.48 25.21 -17.47
C LEU A 204 4.26 24.27 -17.53
N GLN A 205 3.08 24.78 -17.89
CA GLN A 205 1.89 23.97 -18.09
C GLN A 205 2.03 23.03 -19.29
N GLU A 206 2.73 23.43 -20.36
CA GLU A 206 3.08 22.56 -21.50
C GLU A 206 4.09 21.48 -21.11
N VAL A 207 5.14 21.83 -20.35
CA VAL A 207 6.13 20.87 -19.84
C VAL A 207 5.48 19.86 -18.90
N HIS A 208 4.57 20.32 -18.05
CA HIS A 208 3.74 19.46 -17.18
C HIS A 208 2.90 18.47 -18.02
N ASP A 209 2.19 18.97 -19.03
CA ASP A 209 1.36 18.13 -19.90
C ASP A 209 2.17 17.15 -20.74
N PHE A 210 3.39 17.51 -21.12
CA PHE A 210 4.30 16.63 -21.83
C PHE A 210 4.57 15.32 -21.07
N TYR A 211 4.43 15.29 -19.73
CA TYR A 211 4.54 14.05 -18.98
C TYR A 211 3.33 13.10 -19.21
N PHE A 212 2.11 13.63 -19.34
CA PHE A 212 0.87 12.84 -19.35
C PHE A 212 0.28 12.64 -20.75
N THR A 213 0.55 13.55 -21.69
CA THR A 213 -0.06 13.55 -23.02
C THR A 213 0.76 12.74 -24.00
N LYS A 214 0.15 11.68 -24.56
CA LYS A 214 0.69 10.97 -25.73
C LYS A 214 0.80 11.93 -26.92
N GLN A 215 1.96 11.91 -27.58
CA GLN A 215 2.24 12.75 -28.73
C GLN A 215 1.82 12.05 -30.02
N LYS A 216 1.39 12.84 -30.99
CA LYS A 216 0.96 12.32 -32.31
C LYS A 216 2.16 11.90 -33.16
N GLU A 217 3.21 12.72 -33.13
CA GLU A 217 4.45 12.47 -33.85
C GLU A 217 5.28 11.40 -33.13
N SER A 218 5.66 10.35 -33.85
CA SER A 218 6.34 9.17 -33.32
C SER A 218 7.68 9.52 -32.67
N GLU A 219 8.48 10.37 -33.29
CA GLU A 219 9.80 10.78 -32.76
C GLU A 219 9.69 11.52 -31.42
N ILE A 220 8.73 12.45 -31.32
CA ILE A 220 8.48 13.20 -30.09
C ILE A 220 7.96 12.26 -29.00
N GLU A 221 7.10 11.30 -29.36
CA GLU A 221 6.58 10.30 -28.43
C GLU A 221 7.70 9.40 -27.87
N VAL A 222 8.62 8.93 -28.71
CA VAL A 222 9.78 8.13 -28.28
C VAL A 222 10.65 8.92 -27.30
N LYS A 223 10.96 10.19 -27.60
CA LYS A 223 11.73 11.07 -26.70
C LYS A 223 11.01 11.28 -25.37
N ARG A 224 9.70 11.52 -25.41
CA ARG A 224 8.85 11.68 -24.22
C ARG A 224 8.90 10.43 -23.34
N ILE A 225 8.68 9.25 -23.92
CA ILE A 225 8.73 7.97 -23.19
C ILE A 225 10.10 7.77 -22.56
N LYS A 226 11.19 8.08 -23.29
CA LYS A 226 12.55 8.01 -22.78
C LYS A 226 12.78 8.92 -21.57
N LEU A 227 12.37 10.19 -21.66
CA LEU A 227 12.47 11.13 -20.54
C LEU A 227 11.65 10.69 -19.33
N ILE A 228 10.45 10.13 -19.54
CA ILE A 228 9.62 9.59 -18.44
C ILE A 228 10.31 8.39 -17.78
N SER A 229 10.92 7.50 -18.57
CA SER A 229 11.67 6.35 -18.05
C SER A 229 12.85 6.82 -17.18
N LEU A 230 13.66 7.76 -17.69
CA LEU A 230 14.76 8.38 -16.95
C LEU A 230 14.26 9.02 -15.66
N PHE A 231 13.21 9.84 -15.73
CA PHE A 231 12.63 10.49 -14.56
C PHE A 231 12.17 9.50 -13.48
N ARG A 232 11.53 8.39 -13.88
CA ARG A 232 11.09 7.34 -12.96
C ARG A 232 12.28 6.65 -12.28
N ARG A 233 13.32 6.31 -13.06
CA ARG A 233 14.52 5.66 -12.52
C ARG A 233 15.31 6.58 -11.59
N ILE A 234 15.46 7.86 -11.94
CA ILE A 234 16.09 8.88 -11.09
C ILE A 234 15.35 8.99 -9.75
N ARG A 235 14.01 9.05 -9.78
CA ARG A 235 13.18 9.04 -8.56
C ARG A 235 13.39 7.78 -7.73
N GLN A 236 13.37 6.62 -8.37
CA GLN A 236 13.55 5.33 -7.71
C GLN A 236 14.86 5.26 -6.95
N ILE A 237 15.97 5.50 -7.62
CA ILE A 237 17.30 5.48 -6.99
C ILE A 237 17.37 6.50 -5.85
N SER A 238 16.78 7.69 -6.05
CA SER A 238 16.82 8.74 -5.03
C SER A 238 16.07 8.35 -3.75
N TYR A 239 14.86 7.79 -3.83
CA TYR A 239 14.14 7.38 -2.61
C TYR A 239 14.69 6.08 -2.05
N LEU A 240 15.17 5.13 -2.88
CA LEU A 240 15.84 3.94 -2.38
C LEU A 240 17.08 4.34 -1.58
N PHE A 241 17.88 5.29 -2.07
CA PHE A 241 19.05 5.79 -1.35
C PHE A 241 18.69 6.47 -0.03
N LEU A 242 17.75 7.41 -0.04
CA LEU A 242 17.42 8.17 1.17
C LEU A 242 16.62 7.34 2.16
N ASP A 243 15.53 6.70 1.72
CA ASP A 243 14.58 6.04 2.62
C ASP A 243 15.18 4.76 3.22
N SER A 244 16.04 4.02 2.49
CA SER A 244 16.68 2.81 3.04
C SER A 244 17.65 3.10 4.19
N GLN A 245 18.23 4.30 4.27
CA GLN A 245 19.09 4.69 5.40
C GLN A 245 18.32 4.81 6.71
N TYR A 246 17.02 4.99 6.62
CA TYR A 246 16.13 5.22 7.74
C TYR A 246 15.15 4.06 7.96
N ALA A 247 14.90 3.24 6.94
CA ALA A 247 13.98 2.12 7.04
C ALA A 247 14.51 1.09 8.06
N PRO A 248 13.67 0.57 8.97
CA PRO A 248 14.05 -0.47 9.94
C PRO A 248 14.07 -1.84 9.25
N ILE A 249 14.81 -1.95 8.16
CA ILE A 249 14.96 -3.18 7.38
C ILE A 249 16.35 -3.74 7.72
N PRO A 250 16.47 -5.05 8.03
CA PRO A 250 17.74 -5.68 8.39
C PRO A 250 18.65 -5.91 7.16
N LEU A 251 18.67 -4.96 6.22
CA LEU A 251 19.51 -5.00 5.01
C LEU A 251 20.16 -3.62 4.83
N SER A 252 21.48 -3.62 4.64
CA SER A 252 22.24 -2.42 4.32
C SER A 252 22.69 -2.49 2.87
N PHE A 253 22.31 -1.49 2.08
CA PHE A 253 22.78 -1.34 0.72
C PHE A 253 23.76 -0.18 0.65
N ASP A 254 24.95 -0.45 0.11
CA ASP A 254 25.93 0.58 -0.18
C ASP A 254 25.58 1.28 -1.51
N LEU A 255 24.39 1.88 -1.55
CA LEU A 255 23.95 2.72 -2.66
C LEU A 255 24.90 3.89 -2.95
N PRO A 256 25.67 4.47 -2.00
CA PRO A 256 26.77 5.39 -2.32
C PRO A 256 27.69 4.93 -3.46
N LEU A 257 28.05 3.63 -3.53
CA LEU A 257 28.92 3.10 -4.58
C LEU A 257 28.34 3.30 -5.99
N VAL A 258 27.01 3.21 -6.13
CA VAL A 258 26.32 3.48 -7.40
C VAL A 258 26.53 4.94 -7.84
N PHE A 259 26.61 5.87 -6.88
CA PHE A 259 26.83 7.29 -7.17
C PHE A 259 28.31 7.62 -7.40
N PHE A 260 29.23 6.94 -6.71
CA PHE A 260 30.68 7.13 -6.93
C PHE A 260 31.14 6.53 -8.25
N ASN A 261 30.61 5.37 -8.63
CA ASN A 261 30.94 4.68 -9.89
C ASN A 261 29.84 4.90 -10.93
N PHE A 262 29.24 6.10 -10.94
CA PHE A 262 28.07 6.39 -11.77
C PHE A 262 28.35 6.21 -13.27
N GLU A 263 29.57 6.51 -13.72
CA GLU A 263 30.02 6.32 -15.11
C GLU A 263 30.04 4.84 -15.52
N GLU A 264 30.32 3.92 -14.60
CA GLU A 264 30.32 2.48 -14.88
C GLU A 264 28.90 1.93 -14.93
N TYR A 265 28.04 2.37 -14.01
CA TYR A 265 26.69 1.80 -13.84
C TYR A 265 25.59 2.48 -14.66
N TYR A 266 25.83 3.63 -15.31
CA TYR A 266 24.76 4.37 -15.98
C TYR A 266 24.03 3.54 -17.06
N ASN A 267 24.78 2.72 -17.82
CA ASN A 267 24.21 1.87 -18.88
C ASN A 267 23.29 0.82 -18.29
N GLU A 268 23.72 0.14 -17.23
CA GLU A 268 22.94 -0.89 -16.57
C GLU A 268 21.68 -0.31 -15.92
N ILE A 269 21.77 0.89 -15.36
CA ILE A 269 20.69 1.49 -14.59
C ILE A 269 19.66 2.21 -15.49
N PHE A 270 20.12 2.99 -16.46
CA PHE A 270 19.27 3.90 -17.23
C PHE A 270 18.98 3.45 -18.67
N ILE A 271 19.78 2.54 -19.22
CA ILE A 271 19.63 2.08 -20.61
C ILE A 271 19.12 0.64 -20.69
N ASN A 272 19.65 -0.27 -19.87
CA ASN A 272 19.30 -1.69 -19.91
C ASN A 272 18.27 -2.05 -18.81
N PRO A 273 16.96 -2.09 -19.09
CA PRO A 273 15.94 -2.43 -18.09
C PRO A 273 16.02 -3.88 -17.59
N GLU A 274 16.72 -4.77 -18.30
CA GLU A 274 16.86 -6.18 -17.94
C GLU A 274 18.13 -6.47 -17.13
N SER A 275 18.92 -5.44 -16.81
CA SER A 275 20.15 -5.59 -16.03
C SER A 275 19.86 -6.16 -14.64
N GLN A 276 20.86 -6.87 -14.09
CA GLN A 276 20.75 -7.42 -12.74
C GLN A 276 20.65 -6.32 -11.68
N ILE A 277 21.32 -5.18 -11.89
CA ILE A 277 21.20 -4.02 -11.01
C ILE A 277 19.76 -3.50 -10.99
N VAL A 278 19.11 -3.35 -12.15
CA VAL A 278 17.71 -2.92 -12.20
C VAL A 278 16.78 -3.90 -11.47
N LYS A 279 16.94 -5.21 -11.72
CA LYS A 279 16.14 -6.25 -11.04
C LYS A 279 16.34 -6.23 -9.52
N THR A 280 17.57 -5.95 -9.08
CA THR A 280 17.94 -5.80 -7.68
C THR A 280 17.29 -4.57 -7.06
N LEU A 281 17.36 -3.40 -7.73
CA LEU A 281 16.69 -2.17 -7.30
C LEU A 281 15.17 -2.32 -7.23
N ASP A 282 14.56 -3.01 -8.20
CA ASP A 282 13.12 -3.27 -8.24
C ASP A 282 12.70 -4.22 -7.11
N SER A 283 13.55 -5.20 -6.75
CA SER A 283 13.32 -6.09 -5.61
C SER A 283 13.41 -5.35 -4.27
N PHE A 284 14.35 -4.39 -4.15
CA PHE A 284 14.43 -3.53 -2.97
C PHE A 284 13.27 -2.56 -2.85
N ASP A 285 12.77 -2.05 -3.98
CA ASP A 285 11.56 -1.26 -4.00
C ASP A 285 10.35 -2.07 -3.48
N ASP A 286 10.18 -3.31 -3.95
CA ASP A 286 9.12 -4.20 -3.47
C ASP A 286 9.29 -4.52 -1.96
N LEU A 287 10.52 -4.71 -1.47
CA LEU A 287 10.80 -4.92 -0.04
C LEU A 287 10.50 -3.69 0.83
N LEU A 288 10.98 -2.50 0.44
CA LEU A 288 10.69 -1.24 1.13
C LEU A 288 9.19 -0.95 1.10
N SER A 289 8.55 -1.18 -0.04
CA SER A 289 7.11 -1.02 -0.21
C SER A 289 6.32 -1.88 0.78
N THR A 290 6.64 -3.17 0.90
CA THR A 290 5.92 -4.09 1.78
C THR A 290 6.26 -3.90 3.25
N SER A 291 7.55 -3.78 3.58
CA SER A 291 8.05 -3.80 4.96
C SER A 291 7.93 -2.43 5.64
N PHE A 292 7.99 -1.34 4.87
CA PHE A 292 8.07 0.01 5.41
C PHE A 292 6.85 0.85 5.02
N TYR A 293 6.61 1.10 3.74
CA TYR A 293 5.51 1.98 3.30
C TYR A 293 4.12 1.37 3.55
N HIS A 294 3.97 0.06 3.35
CA HIS A 294 2.72 -0.67 3.56
C HIS A 294 2.69 -1.48 4.86
N SER A 295 3.60 -1.19 5.80
CA SER A 295 3.57 -1.81 7.12
C SER A 295 2.24 -1.54 7.83
N LYS A 296 1.85 -2.43 8.75
CA LYS A 296 0.62 -2.28 9.54
C LYS A 296 0.55 -0.93 10.28
N HIS A 297 1.67 -0.37 10.68
CA HIS A 297 1.70 0.91 11.38
C HIS A 297 1.62 2.09 10.41
N SER A 298 2.38 2.06 9.30
CA SER A 298 2.37 3.11 8.27
C SER A 298 0.99 3.32 7.65
N ILE A 299 0.31 2.24 7.26
CA ILE A 299 -1.04 2.33 6.66
C ILE A 299 -2.08 2.79 7.68
N SER A 300 -1.91 2.44 8.95
CA SER A 300 -2.80 2.91 10.02
C SER A 300 -2.68 4.42 10.24
N GLU A 301 -1.46 4.96 10.28
CA GLU A 301 -1.23 6.41 10.38
C GLU A 301 -1.70 7.16 9.13
N LEU A 302 -1.50 6.59 7.94
CA LEU A 302 -2.07 7.09 6.69
C LEU A 302 -3.60 7.19 6.75
N GLY A 303 -4.26 6.19 7.32
CA GLY A 303 -5.71 6.17 7.52
C GLY A 303 -6.22 7.28 8.43
N ILE A 304 -5.59 7.43 9.60
CA ILE A 304 -5.95 8.43 10.62
C ILE A 304 -5.76 9.84 10.09
N HIS A 305 -4.58 10.11 9.55
CA HIS A 305 -4.27 11.43 9.04
C HIS A 305 -5.21 11.80 7.89
N SER A 306 -5.44 10.87 6.96
CA SER A 306 -6.41 11.05 5.87
C SER A 306 -7.82 11.37 6.38
N LYS A 307 -8.30 10.67 7.42
CA LYS A 307 -9.61 10.93 8.08
C LYS A 307 -9.63 12.33 8.70
N ASN A 308 -8.54 12.77 9.31
CA ASN A 308 -8.43 14.10 9.93
C ASN A 308 -8.44 15.21 8.87
N ILE A 309 -7.65 15.07 7.80
CA ILE A 309 -7.65 16.03 6.68
C ILE A 309 -9.03 16.12 6.03
N TYR A 310 -9.65 14.98 5.78
CA TYR A 310 -11.01 14.92 5.25
C TYR A 310 -11.99 15.71 6.12
N LYS A 311 -12.00 15.47 7.44
CA LYS A 311 -12.89 16.18 8.39
C LYS A 311 -12.59 17.67 8.48
N LYS A 312 -11.31 18.06 8.47
CA LYS A 312 -10.90 19.49 8.50
C LYS A 312 -11.43 20.23 7.28
N LEU A 313 -11.25 19.65 6.09
CA LEU A 313 -11.65 20.27 4.82
C LEU A 313 -13.16 20.19 4.56
N GLU A 314 -13.85 19.14 5.02
CA GLU A 314 -15.31 19.01 4.87
C GLU A 314 -16.08 20.15 5.55
N LYS A 315 -15.51 20.74 6.62
CA LYS A 315 -16.09 21.88 7.35
C LYS A 315 -15.87 23.23 6.66
N LYS A 316 -15.13 23.28 5.55
CA LYS A 316 -14.75 24.52 4.87
C LYS A 316 -15.61 24.74 3.63
N ASP A 317 -15.86 26.00 3.29
CA ASP A 317 -16.54 26.35 2.04
C ASP A 317 -15.56 26.30 0.86
N LEU A 318 -15.44 25.14 0.24
CA LEU A 318 -14.59 24.93 -0.94
C LEU A 318 -15.33 25.19 -2.27
N SER A 319 -16.36 26.06 -2.25
CA SER A 319 -17.13 26.43 -3.45
C SER A 319 -16.43 27.47 -4.32
N LYS A 320 -15.40 28.14 -3.80
CA LYS A 320 -14.63 29.19 -4.49
C LYS A 320 -13.18 28.77 -4.69
N MET A 321 -12.62 29.17 -5.84
CA MET A 321 -11.26 28.79 -6.20
C MET A 321 -10.19 29.40 -5.27
N GLY A 322 -10.37 30.67 -4.86
CA GLY A 322 -9.45 31.34 -3.93
C GLY A 322 -9.40 30.66 -2.55
N THR A 323 -10.54 30.14 -2.06
CA THR A 323 -10.58 29.41 -0.78
C THR A 323 -9.86 28.06 -0.87
N VAL A 324 -9.95 27.37 -2.01
CA VAL A 324 -9.17 26.15 -2.23
C VAL A 324 -7.67 26.47 -2.22
N GLU A 325 -7.27 27.52 -2.93
CA GLU A 325 -5.89 27.99 -2.99
C GLU A 325 -5.33 28.35 -1.61
N GLU A 326 -6.06 29.15 -0.83
CA GLU A 326 -5.70 29.51 0.55
C GLU A 326 -5.40 28.28 1.42
N HIS A 327 -6.27 27.26 1.35
CA HIS A 327 -6.05 26.02 2.09
C HIS A 327 -4.83 25.24 1.62
N LEU A 328 -4.50 25.24 0.33
CA LEU A 328 -3.31 24.58 -0.21
C LEU A 328 -2.00 25.25 0.23
N TYR A 329 -2.01 26.53 0.60
CA TYR A 329 -0.88 27.22 1.21
C TYR A 329 -0.86 27.14 2.73
N SER A 330 -2.01 26.93 3.38
CA SER A 330 -2.12 26.85 4.83
C SER A 330 -1.29 25.68 5.39
N LYS A 331 -0.22 26.03 6.12
CA LYS A 331 0.67 25.07 6.79
C LYS A 331 -0.12 24.15 7.74
N ASP A 332 -0.97 24.72 8.60
CA ASP A 332 -1.68 23.99 9.66
C ASP A 332 -2.78 23.04 9.18
N THR A 333 -3.28 23.28 7.96
CA THR A 333 -4.35 22.44 7.40
C THR A 333 -3.88 20.99 7.28
N PHE A 334 -2.65 20.79 6.83
CA PHE A 334 -2.13 19.48 6.43
C PHE A 334 -1.06 18.89 7.35
N LEU A 335 -0.58 19.63 8.35
CA LEU A 335 0.45 19.15 9.27
C LEU A 335 0.03 17.84 9.98
N PRO A 336 0.88 16.80 9.93
CA PRO A 336 0.69 15.58 10.72
C PRO A 336 0.67 15.87 12.23
N ASN A 337 -0.21 15.17 12.95
CA ASN A 337 -0.11 15.10 14.41
C ASN A 337 0.95 14.06 14.76
N ARG A 338 2.02 14.46 15.47
CA ARG A 338 3.18 13.60 15.79
C ARG A 338 2.96 12.63 16.96
N LYS A 339 1.72 12.42 17.39
CA LYS A 339 1.41 11.47 18.46
C LYS A 339 1.08 10.11 17.87
N TYR A 340 2.02 9.17 18.01
CA TYR A 340 1.77 7.77 17.74
C TYR A 340 1.37 7.05 19.03
N ASN A 341 0.21 6.40 18.99
CA ASN A 341 -0.24 5.53 20.06
C ASN A 341 -0.12 4.08 19.59
N LYS A 342 0.48 3.23 20.43
CA LYS A 342 0.50 1.79 20.19
C LYS A 342 -0.94 1.28 20.31
N HIS A 343 -1.41 0.64 19.25
CA HIS A 343 -2.75 0.06 19.17
C HIS A 343 -2.67 -1.30 18.49
N THR A 344 -3.63 -2.15 18.83
CA THR A 344 -3.87 -3.43 18.19
C THR A 344 -4.32 -3.18 16.76
N ILE A 345 -3.52 -3.67 15.81
CA ILE A 345 -3.72 -3.50 14.39
C ILE A 345 -3.67 -4.86 13.72
N PHE A 346 -4.75 -5.19 13.01
CA PHE A 346 -4.79 -6.33 12.10
C PHE A 346 -4.57 -5.83 10.68
N GLN A 347 -3.71 -6.54 9.94
CA GLN A 347 -3.42 -6.23 8.56
C GLN A 347 -3.71 -7.44 7.69
N ILE A 348 -4.46 -7.22 6.63
CA ILE A 348 -4.73 -8.21 5.59
C ILE A 348 -4.07 -7.72 4.31
N PHE A 349 -3.22 -8.56 3.73
CA PHE A 349 -2.34 -8.20 2.63
C PHE A 349 -2.57 -9.09 1.42
N PHE A 350 -3.01 -8.52 0.30
CA PHE A 350 -3.23 -9.21 -0.96
C PHE A 350 -2.12 -8.88 -1.95
N ASP A 351 -1.37 -9.89 -2.37
CA ASP A 351 -0.48 -9.80 -3.53
C ASP A 351 -1.27 -10.17 -4.79
N ILE A 352 -1.47 -9.20 -5.66
CA ILE A 352 -2.15 -9.34 -6.96
C ILE A 352 -1.19 -9.12 -8.14
N SER A 353 0.13 -9.16 -7.89
CA SER A 353 1.16 -8.94 -8.91
C SER A 353 1.11 -9.94 -10.08
N ILE A 354 0.56 -11.13 -9.81
CA ILE A 354 0.47 -12.25 -10.75
C ILE A 354 -0.38 -11.89 -11.98
N ASP A 355 -1.34 -10.96 -11.86
CA ASP A 355 -2.24 -10.60 -12.95
C ASP A 355 -2.70 -9.14 -12.85
N LYS A 356 -2.31 -8.35 -13.85
CA LYS A 356 -2.56 -6.90 -13.89
C LYS A 356 -4.04 -6.55 -13.94
N ASP A 357 -4.89 -7.42 -14.49
CA ASP A 357 -6.33 -7.17 -14.60
C ASP A 357 -7.02 -7.28 -13.25
N LEU A 358 -6.41 -7.95 -12.27
CA LEU A 358 -6.98 -8.08 -10.94
C LEU A 358 -7.07 -6.76 -10.19
N PHE A 359 -6.21 -5.78 -10.50
CA PHE A 359 -6.24 -4.50 -9.81
C PHE A 359 -7.59 -3.80 -9.96
N SER A 360 -8.14 -3.74 -11.19
CA SER A 360 -9.41 -3.06 -11.43
C SER A 360 -10.58 -3.80 -10.76
N ILE A 361 -10.53 -5.14 -10.74
CA ILE A 361 -11.52 -6.00 -10.09
C ILE A 361 -11.48 -5.81 -8.57
N PHE A 362 -10.31 -5.91 -7.95
CA PHE A 362 -10.15 -5.65 -6.51
C PHE A 362 -10.59 -4.23 -6.17
N LYS A 363 -10.24 -3.24 -7.00
CA LYS A 363 -10.60 -1.84 -6.75
C LYS A 363 -12.11 -1.60 -6.71
N LYS A 364 -12.89 -2.33 -7.49
CA LYS A 364 -14.36 -2.29 -7.46
C LYS A 364 -14.91 -2.67 -6.07
N TYR A 365 -14.26 -3.60 -5.38
CA TYR A 365 -14.69 -4.09 -4.06
C TYR A 365 -13.93 -3.50 -2.88
N LEU A 366 -12.76 -2.89 -3.12
CA LEU A 366 -11.88 -2.26 -2.12
C LEU A 366 -11.63 -0.79 -2.48
N SER A 367 -12.71 -0.06 -2.77
CA SER A 367 -12.72 1.38 -3.04
C SER A 367 -12.83 2.21 -1.74
N PHE A 368 -12.63 3.52 -1.84
CA PHE A 368 -12.88 4.45 -0.73
C PHE A 368 -14.35 4.47 -0.30
N ASP A 369 -15.27 4.22 -1.22
CA ASP A 369 -16.69 4.10 -0.90
C ASP A 369 -16.97 2.83 -0.10
N GLU A 370 -16.38 1.69 -0.47
CA GLU A 370 -16.47 0.45 0.31
C GLU A 370 -15.79 0.60 1.69
N GLU A 371 -14.62 1.22 1.75
CA GLU A 371 -13.97 1.55 3.02
C GLU A 371 -14.89 2.38 3.92
N LYS A 372 -15.57 3.39 3.36
CA LYS A 372 -16.51 4.22 4.10
C LYS A 372 -17.71 3.41 4.59
N LYS A 373 -18.24 2.49 3.78
CA LYS A 373 -19.33 1.58 4.20
C LYS A 373 -18.89 0.70 5.36
N TRP A 374 -17.69 0.13 5.29
CA TRP A 374 -17.12 -0.70 6.35
C TRP A 374 -16.86 0.12 7.61
N ASN A 375 -16.26 1.31 7.50
CA ASN A 375 -16.11 2.22 8.63
C ASN A 375 -17.45 2.67 9.24
N LYS A 376 -18.52 2.85 8.46
CA LYS A 376 -19.85 3.15 9.03
C LYS A 376 -20.44 1.95 9.78
N LYS A 377 -20.17 0.74 9.28
CA LYS A 377 -20.64 -0.53 9.85
C LYS A 377 -19.88 -0.92 11.13
N PHE A 378 -18.57 -0.68 11.17
CA PHE A 378 -17.65 -1.13 12.23
C PHE A 378 -17.16 0.02 13.13
N GLY A 379 -16.95 1.21 12.57
CA GLY A 379 -16.17 2.32 13.12
C GLY A 379 -16.99 3.52 13.63
N LYS A 380 -18.00 3.28 14.47
CA LYS A 380 -18.72 4.38 15.16
C LYS A 380 -17.97 4.98 16.36
N SER A 381 -16.80 4.45 16.72
CA SER A 381 -15.85 4.93 17.77
C SER A 381 -14.79 3.88 18.16
N TYR A 382 -14.86 2.66 17.64
CA TYR A 382 -14.05 1.53 18.13
C TYR A 382 -12.89 1.16 17.22
N CYS A 383 -12.99 1.41 15.92
CA CYS A 383 -11.91 1.12 14.98
C CYS A 383 -11.89 2.05 13.77
N ILE A 384 -10.75 2.07 13.09
CA ILE A 384 -10.54 2.70 11.79
C ILE A 384 -10.10 1.61 10.82
N LEU A 385 -10.85 1.48 9.72
CA LEU A 385 -10.43 0.66 8.59
C LEU A 385 -9.84 1.52 7.48
N THR A 386 -8.74 1.03 6.91
CA THR A 386 -8.03 1.71 5.83
C THR A 386 -7.74 0.73 4.72
N PHE A 387 -8.24 1.00 3.52
CA PHE A 387 -7.88 0.31 2.29
C PHE A 387 -6.84 1.14 1.55
N GLN A 388 -5.77 0.47 1.13
CA GLN A 388 -4.70 1.11 0.38
C GLN A 388 -4.07 0.14 -0.61
N SER A 389 -3.81 0.61 -1.83
CA SER A 389 -3.02 -0.13 -2.81
C SER A 389 -1.62 0.45 -2.95
N SER A 390 -0.68 -0.36 -3.45
CA SER A 390 0.67 0.11 -3.77
C SER A 390 0.71 1.01 -5.00
N PRO A 391 1.75 1.86 -5.16
CA PRO A 391 1.95 2.67 -6.38
C PRO A 391 2.07 1.79 -7.63
N SER A 392 2.71 0.62 -7.50
CA SER A 392 2.89 -0.37 -8.55
C SER A 392 1.60 -1.12 -8.92
N LYS A 393 0.50 -0.93 -8.16
CA LYS A 393 -0.78 -1.62 -8.32
C LYS A 393 -0.70 -3.15 -8.18
N LYS A 394 0.40 -3.65 -7.64
CA LYS A 394 0.64 -5.07 -7.37
C LYS A 394 0.04 -5.53 -6.04
N LEU A 395 -0.23 -4.61 -5.11
CA LEU A 395 -0.60 -4.94 -3.73
C LEU A 395 -1.87 -4.21 -3.31
N PHE A 396 -2.69 -4.87 -2.49
CA PHE A 396 -3.80 -4.27 -1.76
C PHE A 396 -3.71 -4.64 -0.27
N VAL A 397 -3.94 -3.66 0.58
CA VAL A 397 -3.86 -3.80 2.03
C VAL A 397 -5.15 -3.31 2.67
N ILE A 398 -5.64 -4.07 3.64
CA ILE A 398 -6.71 -3.69 4.55
C ILE A 398 -6.13 -3.66 5.96
N ASN A 399 -6.14 -2.49 6.59
CA ASN A 399 -5.79 -2.35 8.00
C ASN A 399 -7.03 -2.11 8.85
N ILE A 400 -7.01 -2.66 10.05
CA ILE A 400 -8.03 -2.49 11.07
C ILE A 400 -7.31 -2.07 12.34
N LYS A 401 -7.39 -0.78 12.68
CA LYS A 401 -6.82 -0.23 13.91
C LYS A 401 -7.92 -0.06 14.96
N PHE A 402 -7.78 -0.68 16.13
CA PHE A 402 -8.72 -0.48 17.24
C PHE A 402 -8.36 0.79 18.04
N GLU A 403 -9.35 1.65 18.31
CA GLU A 403 -9.18 2.90 19.07
C GLU A 403 -9.20 2.64 20.59
N ASN A 404 -9.91 1.61 21.06
CA ASN A 404 -10.00 1.23 22.48
C ASN A 404 -9.73 -0.28 22.66
N GLU A 405 -8.56 -0.61 23.22
CA GLU A 405 -8.13 -1.99 23.42
C GLU A 405 -8.90 -2.68 24.57
N GLY A 406 -9.39 -1.91 25.56
CA GLY A 406 -10.09 -2.45 26.72
C GLY A 406 -11.50 -3.00 26.43
N ASN A 407 -12.01 -2.89 25.21
CA ASN A 407 -13.33 -3.41 24.82
C ASN A 407 -13.22 -4.68 23.95
N PHE A 408 -12.70 -5.76 24.54
CA PHE A 408 -12.45 -7.04 23.88
C PHE A 408 -13.67 -7.58 23.13
N GLU A 409 -14.84 -7.60 23.75
CA GLU A 409 -16.07 -8.13 23.15
C GLU A 409 -16.43 -7.42 21.84
N LYS A 410 -16.38 -6.08 21.81
CA LYS A 410 -16.64 -5.32 20.58
C LYS A 410 -15.55 -5.53 19.55
N ASN A 411 -14.29 -5.63 19.97
CA ASN A 411 -13.17 -5.86 19.07
C ASN A 411 -13.32 -7.23 18.37
N PHE A 412 -13.70 -8.29 19.10
CA PHE A 412 -13.99 -9.61 18.52
C PHE A 412 -15.22 -9.60 17.62
N LYS A 413 -16.27 -8.87 17.99
CA LYS A 413 -17.44 -8.68 17.11
C LYS A 413 -17.02 -8.05 15.78
N ILE A 414 -16.19 -7.00 15.82
CA ILE A 414 -15.66 -6.35 14.61
C ILE A 414 -14.81 -7.33 13.78
N LEU A 415 -13.92 -8.10 14.42
CA LEU A 415 -13.11 -9.12 13.74
C LEU A 415 -13.98 -10.17 13.05
N GLY A 416 -15.02 -10.67 13.72
CA GLY A 416 -15.97 -11.60 13.11
C GLY A 416 -16.72 -11.00 11.92
N MET A 417 -17.14 -9.74 12.01
CA MET A 417 -17.73 -9.03 10.87
C MET A 417 -16.76 -8.87 9.70
N VAL A 418 -15.47 -8.66 9.99
CA VAL A 418 -14.40 -8.59 8.97
C VAL A 418 -14.21 -9.94 8.30
N ILE A 419 -14.11 -11.04 9.06
CA ILE A 419 -14.06 -12.41 8.49
C ILE A 419 -15.23 -12.61 7.53
N LYS A 420 -16.45 -12.25 7.97
CA LYS A 420 -17.64 -12.32 7.13
C LYS A 420 -17.46 -11.54 5.82
N GLN A 421 -16.99 -10.30 5.88
CA GLN A 421 -16.79 -9.51 4.67
C GLN A 421 -15.69 -10.06 3.75
N LEU A 422 -14.62 -10.64 4.30
CA LEU A 422 -13.53 -11.21 3.50
C LEU A 422 -13.96 -12.49 2.77
N VAL A 423 -14.74 -13.34 3.43
CA VAL A 423 -15.33 -14.52 2.77
C VAL A 423 -16.32 -14.07 1.68
N GLU A 424 -17.15 -13.06 1.95
CA GLU A 424 -18.06 -12.47 0.94
C GLU A 424 -17.28 -11.85 -0.24
N LEU A 425 -16.14 -11.21 0.02
CA LEU A 425 -15.25 -10.68 -1.01
C LEU A 425 -14.69 -11.81 -1.88
N TYR A 426 -14.16 -12.86 -1.25
CA TYR A 426 -13.64 -14.04 -1.96
C TYR A 426 -14.72 -14.66 -2.86
N GLU A 427 -15.95 -14.83 -2.37
CA GLU A 427 -17.06 -15.37 -3.16
C GLU A 427 -17.45 -14.47 -4.34
N LYS A 428 -17.53 -13.15 -4.13
CA LYS A 428 -17.82 -12.19 -5.21
C LYS A 428 -16.76 -12.25 -6.29
N LEU A 429 -15.48 -12.27 -5.90
CA LEU A 429 -14.37 -12.39 -6.84
C LEU A 429 -14.39 -13.74 -7.56
N LYS A 430 -14.64 -14.84 -6.85
CA LYS A 430 -14.78 -16.19 -7.42
C LYS A 430 -15.85 -16.25 -8.51
N ASN A 431 -16.94 -15.50 -8.33
CA ASN A 431 -18.02 -15.41 -9.31
C ASN A 431 -17.72 -14.46 -10.47
N GLU A 432 -16.98 -13.37 -10.24
CA GLU A 432 -16.60 -12.40 -11.28
C GLU A 432 -15.51 -12.94 -12.21
N ILE A 433 -14.61 -13.78 -11.71
CA ILE A 433 -13.54 -14.42 -12.49
C ILE A 433 -13.54 -15.95 -12.33
N PRO A 434 -14.59 -16.64 -12.81
CA PRO A 434 -14.77 -18.07 -12.59
C PRO A 434 -13.65 -18.94 -13.20
N ASN A 435 -12.96 -18.42 -14.21
CA ASN A 435 -11.84 -19.12 -14.89
C ASN A 435 -10.51 -18.97 -14.13
N LYS A 436 -10.43 -18.12 -13.09
CA LYS A 436 -9.22 -17.82 -12.31
C LYS A 436 -9.35 -18.24 -10.84
N LYS A 437 -10.12 -19.29 -10.55
CA LYS A 437 -10.38 -19.78 -9.17
C LYS A 437 -9.11 -20.18 -8.42
N GLU A 438 -8.20 -20.91 -9.05
CA GLU A 438 -6.94 -21.30 -8.40
C GLU A 438 -6.03 -20.10 -8.12
N LEU A 439 -6.00 -19.12 -9.03
CA LEU A 439 -5.28 -17.87 -8.80
C LEU A 439 -5.86 -17.12 -7.58
N LEU A 440 -7.19 -17.02 -7.48
CA LEU A 440 -7.84 -16.43 -6.30
C LEU A 440 -7.52 -17.17 -5.00
N LYS A 441 -7.52 -18.51 -5.01
CA LYS A 441 -7.10 -19.28 -3.83
C LYS A 441 -5.67 -18.94 -3.42
N SER A 442 -4.75 -18.80 -4.38
CA SER A 442 -3.36 -18.38 -4.11
C SER A 442 -3.28 -16.99 -3.48
N ILE A 443 -4.05 -16.02 -3.99
CA ILE A 443 -4.06 -14.64 -3.50
C ILE A 443 -4.61 -14.57 -2.06
N PHE A 444 -5.63 -15.37 -1.75
CA PHE A 444 -6.28 -15.39 -0.44
C PHE A 444 -5.62 -16.32 0.60
N LYS A 445 -4.69 -17.20 0.17
CA LYS A 445 -3.97 -18.14 1.04
C LYS A 445 -3.37 -17.42 2.26
N LYS A 446 -2.43 -16.51 2.02
CA LYS A 446 -1.72 -15.78 3.07
C LYS A 446 -2.61 -14.82 3.87
N PRO A 447 -3.51 -14.02 3.25
CA PRO A 447 -4.53 -13.25 3.97
C PRO A 447 -5.28 -14.02 5.05
N PHE A 448 -5.80 -15.21 4.71
CA PHE A 448 -6.59 -16.00 5.66
C PHE A 448 -5.73 -16.66 6.73
N GLU A 449 -4.55 -17.18 6.36
CA GLU A 449 -3.58 -17.72 7.33
C GLU A 449 -3.20 -16.70 8.39
N TYR A 450 -2.76 -15.51 7.96
CA TYR A 450 -2.30 -14.46 8.88
C TYR A 450 -3.44 -13.92 9.73
N LEU A 451 -4.64 -13.74 9.16
CA LEU A 451 -5.79 -13.34 9.95
C LEU A 451 -6.14 -14.37 11.03
N THR A 452 -6.14 -15.66 10.70
CA THR A 452 -6.41 -16.74 11.67
C THR A 452 -5.35 -16.75 12.78
N ILE A 453 -4.07 -16.67 12.43
CA ILE A 453 -2.96 -16.65 13.39
C ILE A 453 -3.02 -15.39 14.27
N ASP A 454 -3.28 -14.22 13.69
CA ASP A 454 -3.37 -12.98 14.46
C ASP A 454 -4.55 -13.00 15.42
N ILE A 455 -5.69 -13.58 15.02
CA ILE A 455 -6.83 -13.76 15.94
C ILE A 455 -6.45 -14.70 17.07
N LEU A 456 -5.81 -15.84 16.78
CA LEU A 456 -5.31 -16.79 17.79
C LEU A 456 -4.40 -16.10 18.81
N LYS A 457 -3.46 -15.27 18.36
CA LYS A 457 -2.58 -14.51 19.26
C LYS A 457 -3.34 -13.54 20.17
N VAL A 458 -4.46 -12.97 19.72
CA VAL A 458 -5.25 -12.03 20.52
C VAL A 458 -6.19 -12.73 21.50
N ILE A 459 -6.62 -13.95 21.22
CA ILE A 459 -7.53 -14.73 22.09
C ILE A 459 -6.81 -15.69 23.04
N THR A 460 -5.48 -15.72 23.05
CA THR A 460 -4.68 -16.64 23.88
C THR A 460 -3.68 -15.86 24.71
N LYS A 461 -2.97 -16.55 25.62
CA LYS A 461 -1.95 -15.96 26.47
C LYS A 461 -0.92 -15.17 25.65
N ASP A 462 -0.47 -14.05 26.21
CA ASP A 462 0.69 -13.33 25.69
C ASP A 462 1.88 -14.30 25.61
N LYS A 463 2.57 -14.32 24.43
CA LYS A 463 3.80 -15.06 24.09
C LYS A 463 3.66 -16.46 23.46
N LEU A 464 2.48 -16.87 23.01
CA LEU A 464 2.36 -18.08 22.17
C LEU A 464 2.67 -17.79 20.69
N TYR A 465 3.31 -18.76 20.02
CA TYR A 465 3.51 -18.74 18.56
C TYR A 465 2.65 -19.81 17.90
N PHE A 466 2.02 -19.46 16.77
CA PHE A 466 1.17 -20.34 15.99
C PHE A 466 1.71 -20.50 14.58
N GLU A 467 1.65 -21.72 14.05
CA GLU A 467 2.10 -22.07 12.70
C GLU A 467 1.19 -23.15 12.11
N PHE A 468 0.98 -23.16 10.80
CA PHE A 468 0.30 -24.28 10.13
C PHE A 468 1.29 -25.38 9.76
N ASP A 469 0.92 -26.65 9.93
CA ASP A 469 1.69 -27.75 9.38
C ASP A 469 1.35 -27.96 7.88
N ASP A 470 2.05 -27.22 7.02
CA ASP A 470 1.83 -27.13 5.57
C ASP A 470 2.11 -28.45 4.78
N LYS A 471 2.40 -29.56 5.46
CA LYS A 471 2.78 -30.83 4.83
C LYS A 471 1.67 -31.52 4.02
N TYR A 472 0.40 -31.26 4.33
CA TYR A 472 -0.71 -32.07 3.79
C TYR A 472 -1.44 -31.38 2.63
N TYR A 473 -1.87 -30.14 2.84
CA TYR A 473 -2.62 -29.37 1.84
C TYR A 473 -1.85 -28.14 1.37
N LYS A 474 -1.92 -27.85 0.06
CA LYS A 474 -1.35 -26.63 -0.55
C LYS A 474 -1.88 -25.35 0.09
N TYR A 475 -3.13 -25.37 0.55
CA TYR A 475 -3.80 -24.23 1.18
C TYR A 475 -4.13 -24.59 2.63
N ASN A 476 -3.91 -23.66 3.56
CA ASN A 476 -4.14 -23.91 4.98
C ASN A 476 -5.57 -23.62 5.42
N ILE A 477 -6.26 -22.69 4.74
CA ILE A 477 -7.58 -22.22 5.13
C ILE A 477 -8.57 -22.34 3.96
N LEU A 478 -9.73 -22.92 4.25
CA LEU A 478 -10.90 -22.98 3.38
C LEU A 478 -11.94 -21.94 3.83
N PRO A 479 -12.16 -20.85 3.07
CA PRO A 479 -13.27 -19.93 3.31
C PRO A 479 -14.59 -20.56 2.85
N SER A 480 -15.64 -20.48 3.66
CA SER A 480 -16.94 -21.06 3.30
C SER A 480 -18.14 -20.31 3.90
N SER A 481 -19.29 -20.53 3.26
CA SER A 481 -20.61 -20.06 3.69
C SER A 481 -21.39 -21.19 4.34
N GLY A 482 -21.24 -21.29 5.66
CA GLY A 482 -21.92 -22.28 6.49
C GLY A 482 -21.18 -23.62 6.59
N ALA A 483 -21.33 -24.28 7.74
CA ALA A 483 -20.61 -25.50 8.08
C ALA A 483 -20.95 -26.66 7.13
N SER A 484 -22.21 -26.78 6.70
CA SER A 484 -22.62 -27.79 5.72
C SER A 484 -21.89 -27.66 4.38
N ASN A 485 -21.75 -26.43 3.86
CA ASN A 485 -21.00 -26.18 2.63
C ASN A 485 -19.50 -26.41 2.82
N ALA A 486 -18.94 -26.00 3.96
CA ALA A 486 -17.55 -26.27 4.30
C ALA A 486 -17.27 -27.78 4.34
N SER A 487 -18.17 -28.57 4.95
CA SER A 487 -18.08 -30.03 4.98
C SER A 487 -18.10 -30.64 3.57
N LYS A 488 -18.99 -30.17 2.69
CA LYS A 488 -19.07 -30.63 1.29
C LYS A 488 -17.80 -30.28 0.51
N GLU A 489 -17.34 -29.03 0.58
CA GLU A 489 -16.13 -28.60 -0.13
C GLU A 489 -14.89 -29.34 0.39
N LEU A 490 -14.75 -29.50 1.70
CA LEU A 490 -13.65 -30.26 2.31
C LEU A 490 -13.70 -31.75 1.92
N SER A 491 -14.88 -32.35 1.85
CA SER A 491 -15.06 -33.74 1.38
C SER A 491 -14.61 -33.91 -0.07
N ASN A 492 -14.96 -32.97 -0.95
CA ASN A 492 -14.58 -33.01 -2.37
C ASN A 492 -13.06 -32.87 -2.54
N ILE A 493 -12.44 -31.93 -1.80
CA ILE A 493 -10.98 -31.75 -1.80
C ILE A 493 -10.28 -33.02 -1.30
N PHE A 494 -10.80 -33.60 -0.21
CA PHE A 494 -10.25 -34.81 0.40
C PHE A 494 -10.35 -36.03 -0.52
N GLN A 495 -11.47 -36.22 -1.20
CA GLN A 495 -11.65 -37.32 -2.16
C GLN A 495 -10.69 -37.20 -3.33
N GLY A 496 -10.59 -36.02 -3.96
CA GLY A 496 -9.70 -35.80 -5.11
C GLY A 496 -8.19 -35.91 -4.81
N GLN A 497 -7.79 -35.84 -3.53
CA GLN A 497 -6.39 -35.99 -3.13
C GLN A 497 -6.02 -37.41 -2.70
N ASN A 498 -6.95 -38.20 -2.15
CA ASN A 498 -6.68 -39.60 -1.80
C ASN A 498 -6.21 -40.43 -3.01
N ASP A 499 -6.66 -40.07 -4.22
CA ASP A 499 -6.24 -40.73 -5.46
C ASP A 499 -4.76 -40.46 -5.83
N LEU A 500 -4.17 -39.36 -5.35
CA LEU A 500 -2.78 -38.95 -5.64
C LEU A 500 -1.76 -39.49 -4.62
N PHE A 501 -2.14 -39.66 -3.34
CA PHE A 501 -1.22 -40.01 -2.25
C PHE A 501 -1.03 -41.52 -2.01
N CYS A 502 -1.74 -42.39 -2.73
CA CYS A 502 -1.71 -43.85 -2.53
C CYS A 502 -0.43 -44.57 -3.01
N SER A 503 0.54 -43.87 -3.61
CA SER A 503 1.71 -44.47 -4.27
C SER A 503 2.99 -44.59 -3.42
N ASN A 504 3.07 -43.98 -2.22
CA ASN A 504 4.31 -43.98 -1.40
C ASN A 504 4.09 -44.50 0.04
N ASN A 505 4.88 -45.50 0.47
CA ASN A 505 4.61 -46.27 1.71
C ASN A 505 4.92 -45.53 3.02
N GLU A 506 5.88 -44.60 3.06
CA GLU A 506 6.13 -43.74 4.24
C GLU A 506 5.02 -42.70 4.44
N PHE A 507 4.48 -42.18 3.33
CA PHE A 507 3.33 -41.28 3.36
C PHE A 507 2.06 -41.96 3.90
N LYS A 508 1.87 -43.28 3.70
CA LYS A 508 0.64 -43.98 4.10
C LYS A 508 0.29 -43.87 5.59
N ARG A 509 1.25 -43.91 6.52
CA ARG A 509 0.96 -43.85 7.97
C ARG A 509 0.63 -42.44 8.44
N VAL A 510 1.46 -41.45 8.08
CA VAL A 510 1.24 -40.03 8.41
C VAL A 510 -0.05 -39.51 7.75
N HIS A 511 -0.34 -39.96 6.53
CA HIS A 511 -1.58 -39.65 5.81
C HIS A 511 -2.81 -40.28 6.48
N LYS A 512 -2.71 -41.48 7.06
CA LYS A 512 -3.85 -42.13 7.72
C LYS A 512 -4.32 -41.38 8.98
N HIS A 513 -3.41 -40.84 9.79
CA HIS A 513 -3.76 -40.00 10.93
C HIS A 513 -4.49 -38.72 10.48
N ARG A 514 -3.91 -38.00 9.52
CA ARG A 514 -4.54 -36.79 8.95
C ARG A 514 -5.90 -37.07 8.32
N CYS A 515 -6.05 -38.21 7.61
CA CYS A 515 -7.35 -38.62 7.06
C CYS A 515 -8.43 -38.72 8.15
N ASN A 516 -8.07 -39.23 9.32
CA ASN A 516 -9.04 -39.36 10.41
C ASN A 516 -9.39 -37.99 11.00
N GLU A 517 -8.41 -37.11 11.18
CA GLU A 517 -8.62 -35.74 11.67
C GLU A 517 -9.56 -34.95 10.74
N ILE A 518 -9.32 -35.04 9.42
CA ILE A 518 -10.18 -34.42 8.40
C ILE A 518 -11.58 -35.03 8.40
N LYS A 519 -11.71 -36.37 8.51
CA LYS A 519 -13.03 -37.02 8.61
C LYS A 519 -13.80 -36.56 9.84
N SER A 520 -13.12 -36.43 10.98
CA SER A 520 -13.71 -35.90 12.21
C SER A 520 -14.17 -34.46 12.02
N LEU A 521 -13.35 -33.60 11.41
CA LEU A 521 -13.71 -32.22 11.05
C LEU A 521 -14.93 -32.16 10.10
N ILE A 522 -14.94 -32.97 9.05
CA ILE A 522 -16.08 -33.09 8.11
C ILE A 522 -17.35 -33.51 8.85
N GLY A 523 -17.25 -34.50 9.74
CA GLY A 523 -18.37 -35.02 10.54
C GLY A 523 -18.97 -33.94 11.43
N ILE A 524 -18.13 -33.27 12.22
CA ILE A 524 -18.56 -32.19 13.11
C ILE A 524 -19.17 -31.02 12.33
N LEU A 525 -18.60 -30.64 11.20
CA LEU A 525 -19.15 -29.57 10.35
C LEU A 525 -20.54 -29.93 9.77
N LYS A 526 -20.90 -31.22 9.63
CA LYS A 526 -22.28 -31.62 9.22
C LYS A 526 -23.28 -31.46 10.35
N GLU A 527 -22.83 -31.60 11.59
CA GLU A 527 -23.69 -31.58 12.77
C GLU A 527 -23.94 -30.18 13.32
N ILE A 528 -23.05 -29.23 13.03
CA ILE A 528 -23.17 -27.85 13.49
C ILE A 528 -24.12 -27.07 12.56
N ASP A 529 -25.20 -26.53 13.15
CA ASP A 529 -26.08 -25.55 12.48
C ASP A 529 -25.46 -24.14 12.48
N HIS A 530 -24.38 -23.96 11.71
CA HIS A 530 -23.76 -22.66 11.47
C HIS A 530 -23.94 -22.28 10.01
N THR A 531 -24.76 -21.27 9.74
CA THR A 531 -25.02 -20.75 8.39
C THR A 531 -24.20 -19.51 8.04
N GLY A 532 -23.46 -18.95 9.02
CA GLY A 532 -22.59 -17.79 8.83
C GLY A 532 -21.33 -18.10 8.01
N LYS A 533 -20.53 -17.06 7.77
CA LYS A 533 -19.23 -17.18 7.08
C LYS A 533 -18.17 -17.70 8.06
N LEU A 534 -17.33 -18.62 7.59
CA LEU A 534 -16.28 -19.24 8.39
C LEU A 534 -15.01 -19.50 7.57
N LEU A 535 -13.89 -19.59 8.28
CA LEU A 535 -12.58 -20.02 7.83
C LEU A 535 -12.28 -21.36 8.50
N VAL A 536 -12.03 -22.40 7.71
CA VAL A 536 -11.75 -23.76 8.20
C VAL A 536 -10.29 -24.11 7.92
N ALA A 537 -9.55 -24.50 8.95
CA ALA A 537 -8.19 -24.99 8.81
C ALA A 537 -8.18 -26.38 8.17
N MET A 538 -7.48 -26.50 7.05
CA MET A 538 -7.26 -27.75 6.34
C MET A 538 -5.98 -28.45 6.80
N ASN A 539 -5.04 -27.72 7.38
CA ASN A 539 -3.85 -28.27 8.02
C ASN A 539 -3.92 -28.06 9.55
N PRO A 540 -3.26 -28.90 10.36
CA PRO A 540 -3.12 -28.68 11.79
C PRO A 540 -2.47 -27.34 12.09
N ILE A 541 -2.77 -26.78 13.26
CA ILE A 541 -2.10 -25.58 13.78
C ILE A 541 -1.21 -25.99 14.94
N LEU A 542 0.09 -25.81 14.80
CA LEU A 542 1.10 -26.04 15.82
C LEU A 542 1.18 -24.83 16.75
N VAL A 543 1.30 -25.09 18.05
CA VAL A 543 1.37 -24.07 19.11
C VAL A 543 2.67 -24.23 19.89
N TYR A 544 3.46 -23.16 19.94
CA TYR A 544 4.76 -23.12 20.58
C TYR A 544 4.81 -22.10 21.73
N ASP A 545 5.68 -22.36 22.70
CA ASP A 545 6.01 -21.43 23.79
C ASP A 545 6.98 -20.33 23.32
N GLU A 546 7.33 -19.42 24.24
CA GLU A 546 8.26 -18.32 23.99
C GLU A 546 9.67 -18.79 23.55
N ASN A 547 10.04 -20.02 23.91
CA ASN A 547 11.32 -20.66 23.59
C ASN A 547 11.25 -21.51 22.31
N ARG A 548 10.14 -21.46 21.56
CA ARG A 548 9.86 -22.27 20.36
C ARG A 548 9.75 -23.78 20.63
N ASN A 549 9.47 -24.20 21.86
CA ASN A 549 9.12 -25.59 22.14
C ASN A 549 7.67 -25.86 21.79
N LEU A 550 7.39 -27.00 21.15
CA LEU A 550 6.02 -27.40 20.81
C LEU A 550 5.25 -27.75 22.09
N ILE A 551 4.19 -27.00 22.36
CA ILE A 551 3.31 -27.21 23.52
C ILE A 551 2.19 -28.19 23.19
N THR A 552 1.56 -27.97 22.03
CA THR A 552 0.40 -28.70 21.51
C THR A 552 0.16 -28.38 20.03
N ASP A 553 -0.75 -29.13 19.42
CA ASP A 553 -1.33 -28.91 18.11
C ASP A 553 -2.87 -28.88 18.17
N PHE A 554 -3.49 -28.24 17.16
CA PHE A 554 -4.92 -28.32 16.89
C PHE A 554 -5.14 -29.17 15.64
N ASP A 555 -5.70 -30.37 15.80
CA ASP A 555 -5.97 -31.29 14.69
C ASP A 555 -7.00 -30.71 13.70
N GLY A 556 -8.03 -30.05 14.22
CA GLY A 556 -8.99 -29.30 13.44
C GLY A 556 -9.34 -27.96 14.07
N PHE A 557 -9.42 -26.93 13.24
CA PHE A 557 -9.75 -25.58 13.66
C PHE A 557 -10.74 -24.96 12.68
N ALA A 558 -11.75 -24.25 13.18
CA ALA A 558 -12.52 -23.34 12.35
C ALA A 558 -12.89 -22.09 13.15
N ILE A 559 -12.96 -20.95 12.47
CA ILE A 559 -13.40 -19.68 13.05
C ILE A 559 -14.45 -19.03 12.17
N GLY A 560 -15.55 -18.57 12.78
CA GLY A 560 -16.68 -18.03 12.05
C GLY A 560 -17.40 -16.94 12.81
N PHE A 561 -18.29 -16.25 12.12
CA PHE A 561 -19.13 -15.22 12.71
C PHE A 561 -20.61 -15.59 12.58
N TYR A 562 -21.26 -15.77 13.72
CA TYR A 562 -22.66 -16.23 13.79
C TYR A 562 -23.39 -15.60 14.95
N ARG A 563 -24.62 -15.10 14.69
CA ARG A 563 -25.45 -14.38 15.67
C ARG A 563 -24.69 -13.28 16.43
N GLU A 564 -23.90 -12.50 15.68
CA GLU A 564 -23.08 -11.40 16.20
C GLU A 564 -21.92 -11.79 17.13
N GLU A 565 -21.63 -13.09 17.26
CA GLU A 565 -20.52 -13.62 18.05
C GLU A 565 -19.43 -14.19 17.13
N LEU A 566 -18.17 -13.95 17.50
CA LEU A 566 -17.04 -14.69 16.95
C LEU A 566 -17.03 -16.08 17.61
N LYS A 567 -17.09 -17.13 16.81
CA LYS A 567 -17.13 -18.51 17.28
C LYS A 567 -15.93 -19.27 16.76
N ILE A 568 -15.38 -20.12 17.61
CA ILE A 568 -14.25 -20.98 17.30
C ILE A 568 -14.70 -22.41 17.54
N LEU A 569 -14.26 -23.28 16.64
CA LEU A 569 -14.37 -24.72 16.73
C LEU A 569 -12.96 -25.29 16.84
N LEU A 570 -12.71 -26.05 17.89
CA LEU A 570 -11.48 -26.81 18.09
C LEU A 570 -11.81 -28.30 18.08
N ILE A 571 -10.98 -29.07 17.42
CA ILE A 571 -11.15 -30.51 17.26
C ILE A 571 -9.82 -31.17 17.62
N GLN A 572 -9.91 -32.16 18.50
CA GLN A 572 -8.86 -33.12 18.76
C GLN A 572 -9.39 -34.50 18.36
N ALA A 573 -8.67 -35.22 17.51
CA ALA A 573 -9.01 -36.55 17.04
C ALA A 573 -7.91 -37.55 17.43
N LYS A 574 -8.31 -38.76 17.84
CA LYS A 574 -7.39 -39.83 18.21
C LYS A 574 -7.74 -41.13 17.50
N TYR A 575 -6.71 -41.86 17.09
CA TYR A 575 -6.82 -43.13 16.37
C TYR A 575 -6.62 -44.35 17.30
N GLN A 576 -7.42 -44.49 18.36
CA GLN A 576 -7.31 -45.64 19.31
C GLN A 576 -8.66 -46.03 19.97
N LYS A 577 -8.81 -47.27 20.44
CA LYS A 577 -10.05 -47.80 21.05
C LYS A 577 -10.44 -47.20 22.42
N LYS A 578 -9.50 -46.61 23.17
CA LYS A 578 -9.75 -45.86 24.43
C LYS A 578 -9.80 -44.32 24.22
N ALA A 579 -9.89 -43.87 22.97
CA ALA A 579 -9.59 -42.50 22.57
C ALA A 579 -10.48 -41.38 23.14
N LEU A 580 -11.68 -41.66 23.67
CA LEU A 580 -12.65 -40.59 23.98
C LEU A 580 -12.29 -39.84 25.27
N ARG A 581 -11.95 -40.59 26.33
CA ARG A 581 -11.46 -40.02 27.58
C ARG A 581 -10.07 -39.40 27.41
N ASP A 582 -9.21 -40.03 26.61
CA ASP A 582 -7.84 -39.55 26.40
C ASP A 582 -7.82 -38.27 25.55
N ALA A 583 -8.64 -38.18 24.50
CA ALA A 583 -8.78 -36.95 23.72
C ALA A 583 -9.42 -35.82 24.55
N PHE A 584 -10.36 -36.13 25.45
CA PHE A 584 -10.99 -35.12 26.31
C PHE A 584 -9.98 -34.56 27.31
N LYS A 585 -9.26 -35.44 27.99
CA LYS A 585 -8.22 -35.07 28.94
C LYS A 585 -7.10 -34.29 28.26
N GLN A 586 -6.68 -34.69 27.06
CA GLN A 586 -5.67 -33.96 26.31
C GLN A 586 -6.18 -32.58 25.86
N MET A 587 -7.40 -32.48 25.34
CA MET A 587 -7.98 -31.19 24.97
C MET A 587 -8.09 -30.26 26.17
N GLU A 588 -8.53 -30.75 27.33
CA GLU A 588 -8.59 -29.99 28.57
C GLU A 588 -7.19 -29.49 28.99
N GLN A 589 -6.18 -30.36 28.95
CA GLN A 589 -4.79 -29.98 29.20
C GLN A 589 -4.28 -28.95 28.19
N ASN A 590 -4.63 -29.08 26.92
CA ASN A 590 -4.23 -28.16 25.85
C ASN A 590 -4.88 -26.79 26.06
N LEU A 591 -6.17 -26.74 26.39
CA LEU A 591 -6.89 -25.49 26.68
C LEU A 591 -6.32 -24.79 27.92
N GLN A 592 -5.96 -25.53 28.97
CA GLN A 592 -5.29 -25.00 30.14
C GLN A 592 -3.91 -24.40 29.81
N LYS A 593 -3.14 -25.05 28.91
CA LYS A 593 -1.83 -24.52 28.47
C LYS A 593 -1.94 -23.24 27.63
N ILE A 594 -3.05 -23.07 26.90
CA ILE A 594 -3.24 -21.98 25.94
C ILE A 594 -3.92 -20.75 26.57
N GLU A 595 -4.75 -20.96 27.60
CA GLU A 595 -5.49 -19.91 28.33
C GLU A 595 -6.31 -19.01 27.39
N PHE A 596 -7.36 -19.55 26.77
CA PHE A 596 -8.22 -18.76 25.89
C PHE A 596 -8.99 -17.66 26.65
N ILE A 597 -9.01 -16.45 26.09
CA ILE A 597 -9.82 -15.33 26.58
C ILE A 597 -11.27 -15.51 26.11
N THR A 598 -12.19 -15.91 26.99
CA THR A 598 -13.60 -16.15 26.67
C THR A 598 -14.56 -15.32 27.53
N SER A 599 -15.62 -14.79 26.93
CA SER A 599 -16.62 -13.93 27.60
C SER A 599 -17.71 -14.69 28.37
N LYS A 600 -17.72 -16.03 28.32
CA LYS A 600 -18.55 -16.85 29.21
C LYS A 600 -17.64 -17.75 30.03
N ASN A 601 -18.08 -18.00 31.28
CA ASN A 601 -17.65 -19.11 32.13
C ASN A 601 -17.41 -20.37 31.30
N GLU A 602 -16.53 -21.24 31.81
CA GLU A 602 -16.04 -22.56 31.34
C GLU A 602 -16.97 -23.41 30.44
N GLU A 603 -18.26 -23.12 30.40
CA GLU A 603 -19.29 -23.66 29.52
C GLU A 603 -19.23 -23.23 28.04
N ILE A 604 -18.44 -22.25 27.57
CA ILE A 604 -18.32 -21.96 26.10
C ILE A 604 -17.47 -22.97 25.34
N ILE A 605 -16.91 -23.96 26.03
CA ILE A 605 -16.36 -25.20 25.47
C ILE A 605 -17.51 -26.15 25.01
N ARG A 606 -18.78 -25.72 25.00
CA ARG A 606 -19.95 -26.58 24.77
C ARG A 606 -20.25 -27.09 23.35
N ASN A 607 -19.30 -27.02 22.42
CA ASN A 607 -19.35 -27.90 21.24
C ASN A 607 -17.97 -28.53 20.95
N ILE A 608 -17.24 -28.92 21.99
CA ILE A 608 -16.17 -29.92 21.84
C ILE A 608 -16.85 -31.28 21.63
N LYS A 609 -17.07 -31.64 20.36
CA LYS A 609 -17.38 -33.01 19.99
C LYS A 609 -16.07 -33.74 19.71
N ILE A 610 -15.76 -34.72 20.54
CA ILE A 610 -14.65 -35.65 20.33
C ILE A 610 -15.20 -36.80 19.52
N VAL A 611 -14.70 -36.96 18.30
CA VAL A 611 -15.12 -38.07 17.45
C VAL A 611 -14.07 -39.17 17.58
N VAL A 612 -14.49 -40.31 18.15
CA VAL A 612 -13.71 -41.54 18.23
C VAL A 612 -14.27 -42.51 17.22
N PHE A 613 -13.40 -42.98 16.33
CA PHE A 613 -13.72 -44.08 15.43
C PHE A 613 -12.96 -45.32 15.91
N ALA A 614 -13.71 -46.42 16.07
CA ALA A 614 -13.22 -47.73 16.50
C ALA A 614 -12.42 -48.44 15.42
#